data_AF-A0A420HTC8-F1
#
_entry.id   AF-A0A420HTC8-F1
#
_cell.length_a   1.000
_cell.length_b   1.000
_cell.length_c   1.000
_cell.angle_alpha   90.00
_cell.angle_beta   90.00
_cell.angle_gamma   90.00
#
_symmetry.space_group_name_H-M   'P 1'
#
loop_
_entity.id
_entity.type
_entity.pdbx_description
1 polymer ?
#
loop_
_entity_poly.entity_id
_entity_poly.type
_entity_poly.pdbx_seq_one_letter_code
_entity_poly.pdbx_strand_id
1 'polypeptide(L)'
;MGANKISVFVSQYTDPFLKLEFKEKKNKFYIPRFFLKDQVWYSNENKYTFVCSERVGHTFIHFLYTGEYQTLEIDDENMDESKTWMELRVAVQVLLTLSYWRFPKLEELVHSKIESLSKSIYIYDTLLLVDEELENAGLENTKDQEEWLENFLMTSLNVALEDKSVACTDLSIFKKLRHIRLIQFFATKFFKSFVSQVLIKNEDDQNSNVESQDTDYVSAMILTPTTSSSDEFESPAWEGRSCLRFSRE
;
A
#
# COMPACT_ATOMS: atom_id res chain seq x y z
N MET A 1 0.46 59.87 -24.57
CA MET A 1 0.07 59.83 -23.15
C MET A 1 -0.14 58.38 -22.76
N GLY A 2 0.87 57.76 -22.13
CA GLY A 2 0.79 56.38 -21.64
C GLY A 2 0.37 56.39 -20.18
N ALA A 3 -0.78 55.78 -19.86
CA ALA A 3 -1.22 55.62 -18.48
C ALA A 3 -0.37 54.53 -17.80
N ASN A 4 0.46 54.92 -16.83
CA ASN A 4 1.14 53.99 -15.95
C ASN A 4 0.09 53.26 -15.09
N LYS A 5 -0.11 51.97 -15.38
CA LYS A 5 -0.89 51.08 -14.53
C LYS A 5 -0.07 50.81 -13.26
N ILE A 6 -0.41 51.52 -12.19
CA ILE A 6 0.15 51.25 -10.86
C ILE A 6 -0.45 49.92 -10.41
N SER A 7 0.36 48.86 -10.45
CA SER A 7 0.06 47.58 -9.82
C SER A 7 0.13 47.78 -8.31
N VAL A 8 -1.04 47.89 -7.67
CA VAL A 8 -1.13 47.87 -6.21
C VAL A 8 -0.87 46.42 -5.78
N PHE A 9 0.32 46.17 -5.24
CA PHE A 9 0.64 44.92 -4.56
C PHE A 9 -0.19 44.83 -3.28
N VAL A 10 -1.38 44.23 -3.39
CA VAL A 10 -2.17 43.83 -2.21
C VAL A 10 -1.48 42.62 -1.60
N SER A 11 -1.09 42.73 -0.33
CA SER A 11 -0.49 41.62 0.41
C SER A 11 -1.43 40.43 0.44
N GLN A 12 -0.96 39.26 0.02
CA GLN A 12 -1.75 38.02 0.04
C GLN A 12 -2.18 37.63 1.46
N TYR A 13 -1.47 38.13 2.49
CA TYR A 13 -1.79 37.90 3.91
C TYR A 13 -2.97 38.74 4.43
N THR A 14 -3.50 39.67 3.63
CA THR A 14 -4.73 40.41 3.97
C THR A 14 -6.00 39.78 3.39
N ASP A 15 -5.86 38.66 2.65
CA ASP A 15 -6.99 37.95 2.06
C ASP A 15 -7.89 37.37 3.19
N PRO A 16 -9.22 37.56 3.15
CA PRO A 16 -10.10 37.03 4.17
C PRO A 16 -9.94 35.53 4.38
N PHE A 17 -10.12 35.11 5.63
CA PHE A 17 -10.11 33.72 6.01
C PHE A 17 -11.41 33.03 5.60
N LEU A 18 -11.27 31.80 5.13
CA LEU A 18 -12.35 30.89 4.86
C LEU A 18 -12.39 29.80 5.93
N LYS A 19 -13.59 29.36 6.30
CA LYS A 19 -13.79 28.33 7.31
C LYS A 19 -13.97 26.94 6.68
N LEU A 20 -13.14 25.98 7.06
CA LEU A 20 -13.37 24.56 6.75
C LEU A 20 -13.94 23.82 7.97
N GLU A 21 -14.91 22.94 7.72
CA GLU A 21 -15.42 21.96 8.68
C GLU A 21 -15.26 20.56 8.10
N PHE A 22 -14.78 19.61 8.91
CA PHE A 22 -14.63 18.20 8.56
C PHE A 22 -15.68 17.35 9.27
N LYS A 23 -15.72 16.04 8.98
CA LYS A 23 -16.77 15.10 9.40
C LYS A 23 -17.09 15.17 10.89
N GLU A 24 -16.08 15.20 11.75
CA GLU A 24 -16.22 15.15 13.21
C GLU A 24 -16.73 16.48 13.80
N LYS A 25 -16.58 17.60 13.08
CA LYS A 25 -16.99 18.95 13.50
C LYS A 25 -16.49 19.36 14.90
N LYS A 26 -15.42 18.76 15.40
CA LYS A 26 -14.80 19.10 16.69
C LYS A 26 -14.01 20.39 16.56
N ASN A 27 -13.29 20.55 15.47
CA ASN A 27 -12.40 21.68 15.21
C ASN A 27 -12.88 22.54 14.04
N LYS A 28 -12.67 23.86 14.15
CA LYS A 28 -12.93 24.84 13.08
C LYS A 28 -11.58 25.28 12.53
N PHE A 29 -11.39 25.11 11.23
CA PHE A 29 -10.15 25.48 10.57
C PHE A 29 -10.35 26.74 9.76
N TYR A 30 -9.39 27.67 9.85
CA TYR A 30 -9.41 28.94 9.15
C TYR A 30 -8.20 29.03 8.24
N ILE A 31 -8.46 29.25 6.94
CA ILE A 31 -7.41 29.27 5.91
C ILE A 31 -7.58 30.54 5.08
N PRO A 32 -6.51 31.31 4.84
CA PRO A 32 -6.54 32.40 3.89
C PRO A 32 -7.01 31.93 2.51
N ARG A 33 -7.97 32.65 1.92
CA ARG A 33 -8.57 32.28 0.62
C ARG A 33 -7.54 32.07 -0.49
N PHE A 34 -6.41 32.79 -0.46
CA PHE A 34 -5.39 32.67 -1.50
C PHE A 34 -4.83 31.25 -1.66
N PHE A 35 -4.78 30.44 -0.59
CA PHE A 35 -4.32 29.04 -0.66
C PHE A 35 -5.26 28.12 -1.45
N LEU A 36 -6.52 28.51 -1.62
CA LEU A 36 -7.56 27.65 -2.20
C LEU A 36 -7.97 28.09 -3.61
N LYS A 37 -7.40 29.18 -4.15
CA LYS A 37 -7.81 29.77 -5.44
C LYS A 37 -7.71 28.81 -6.63
N ASP A 38 -6.80 27.83 -6.54
CA ASP A 38 -6.56 26.86 -7.62
C ASP A 38 -7.42 25.58 -7.49
N GLN A 39 -8.26 25.50 -6.46
CA GLN A 39 -9.12 24.33 -6.23
C GLN A 39 -10.39 24.39 -7.09
N VAL A 40 -10.81 23.25 -7.64
CA VAL A 40 -11.96 23.17 -8.57
C VAL A 40 -13.28 23.51 -7.90
N TRP A 41 -13.40 23.15 -6.63
CA TRP A 41 -14.57 23.41 -5.80
C TRP A 41 -14.54 24.81 -5.15
N TYR A 42 -13.48 25.59 -5.34
CA TYR A 42 -13.38 26.91 -4.75
C TYR A 42 -14.40 27.86 -5.39
N SER A 43 -15.18 28.51 -4.53
CA SER A 43 -16.20 29.51 -4.84
C SER A 43 -16.05 30.71 -3.90
N ASN A 44 -16.86 31.76 -4.06
CA ASN A 44 -16.79 32.93 -3.18
C ASN A 44 -17.42 32.71 -1.79
N GLU A 45 -17.81 31.47 -1.46
CA GLU A 45 -18.36 31.12 -0.15
C GLU A 45 -17.36 31.33 1.00
N ASN A 46 -17.87 31.50 2.21
CA ASN A 46 -17.05 31.70 3.41
C ASN A 46 -16.85 30.40 4.21
N LYS A 47 -17.50 29.30 3.78
CA LYS A 47 -17.54 28.05 4.54
C LYS A 47 -17.65 26.85 3.61
N TYR A 48 -16.81 25.83 3.82
CA TYR A 48 -16.96 24.51 3.21
C TYR A 48 -17.06 23.41 4.27
N THR A 49 -17.78 22.35 3.93
CA THR A 49 -17.91 21.14 4.77
C THR A 49 -17.45 19.94 3.97
N PHE A 50 -16.53 19.16 4.51
CA PHE A 50 -15.97 17.97 3.87
C PHE A 50 -16.37 16.71 4.64
N VAL A 51 -16.54 15.61 3.90
CA VAL A 51 -16.89 14.30 4.44
C VAL A 51 -15.67 13.55 5.00
N CYS A 52 -14.46 13.99 4.67
CA CYS A 52 -13.24 13.41 5.23
C CYS A 52 -13.07 13.76 6.72
N SER A 53 -12.25 12.94 7.40
CA SER A 53 -11.94 13.12 8.81
C SER A 53 -11.08 14.37 9.07
N GLU A 54 -11.10 14.87 10.30
CA GLU A 54 -10.22 15.95 10.74
C GLU A 54 -8.73 15.59 10.62
N ARG A 55 -8.36 14.31 10.70
CA ARG A 55 -6.97 13.86 10.49
C ARG A 55 -6.53 14.04 9.03
N VAL A 56 -7.38 13.66 8.09
CA VAL A 56 -7.17 13.89 6.66
C VAL A 56 -7.17 15.39 6.37
N GLY A 57 -8.15 16.10 6.92
CA GLY A 57 -8.27 17.56 6.82
C GLY A 57 -7.03 18.30 7.32
N HIS A 58 -6.50 17.93 8.48
CA HIS A 58 -5.26 18.48 9.01
C HIS A 58 -4.09 18.30 8.03
N THR A 59 -3.98 17.13 7.40
CA THR A 59 -2.91 16.85 6.45
C THR A 59 -2.95 17.82 5.26
N PHE A 60 -4.14 18.08 4.72
CA PHE A 60 -4.30 19.07 3.63
C PHE A 60 -3.97 20.49 4.08
N ILE A 61 -4.45 20.88 5.25
CA ILE A 61 -4.21 22.22 5.78
C ILE A 61 -2.72 22.42 6.04
N HIS A 62 -2.08 21.47 6.69
CA HIS A 62 -0.65 21.50 6.97
C HIS A 62 0.13 21.64 5.65
N PHE A 63 -0.18 20.80 4.65
CA PHE A 63 0.46 20.86 3.34
C PHE A 63 0.28 22.21 2.66
N LEU A 64 -0.88 22.87 2.76
CA LEU A 64 -1.08 24.21 2.22
C LEU A 64 -0.11 25.24 2.83
N TYR A 65 0.21 25.12 4.11
CA TYR A 65 1.09 26.06 4.81
C TYR A 65 2.57 25.73 4.65
N THR A 66 2.94 24.44 4.67
CA THR A 66 4.35 24.01 4.75
C THR A 66 4.86 23.39 3.45
N GLY A 67 3.96 22.86 2.61
CA GLY A 67 4.32 22.06 1.44
C GLY A 67 4.85 20.67 1.79
N GLU A 68 4.66 20.21 3.03
CA GLU A 68 5.11 18.92 3.56
C GLU A 68 3.91 18.03 3.97
N TYR A 69 4.11 16.72 3.97
CA TYR A 69 3.12 15.76 4.45
C TYR A 69 3.28 15.59 5.96
N GLN A 70 2.23 15.89 6.73
CA GLN A 70 2.20 15.63 8.17
C GLN A 70 0.77 15.30 8.64
N THR A 71 0.65 14.20 9.38
CA THR A 71 -0.58 13.78 10.05
C THR A 71 -0.58 14.25 11.51
N LEU A 72 -1.76 14.28 12.12
CA LEU A 72 -1.86 14.45 13.57
C LEU A 72 -1.22 13.26 14.28
N GLU A 73 -0.58 13.53 15.41
CA GLU A 73 -0.03 12.48 16.26
C GLU A 73 -1.13 11.51 16.69
N ILE A 74 -0.81 10.22 16.61
CA ILE A 74 -1.67 9.13 17.00
C ILE A 74 -1.24 8.77 18.42
N ASP A 75 -2.17 8.94 19.37
CA ASP A 75 -1.96 8.57 20.75
C ASP A 75 -1.95 7.05 20.87
N ASP A 76 -0.77 6.48 21.15
CA ASP A 76 -0.53 5.04 21.23
C ASP A 76 -1.07 4.42 22.53
N GLU A 77 -1.35 5.23 23.56
CA GLU A 77 -1.66 4.72 24.91
C GLU A 77 -3.02 4.00 25.01
N ASN A 78 -3.89 4.15 24.00
CA ASN A 78 -5.27 3.68 24.04
C ASN A 78 -5.69 2.87 22.79
N MET A 79 -4.75 2.39 21.97
CA MET A 79 -5.08 1.70 20.71
C MET A 79 -4.71 0.22 20.71
N ASP A 80 -5.65 -0.60 20.23
CA ASP A 80 -5.46 -2.04 19.97
C ASP A 80 -4.69 -2.25 18.63
N GLU A 81 -4.72 -1.26 17.75
CA GLU A 81 -4.04 -1.27 16.45
C GLU A 81 -2.66 -0.60 16.54
N SER A 82 -1.67 -1.14 15.80
CA SER A 82 -0.34 -0.54 15.77
C SER A 82 -0.34 0.88 15.17
N LYS A 83 0.52 1.77 15.67
CA LYS A 83 0.70 3.12 15.14
C LYS A 83 0.86 3.17 13.62
N THR A 84 1.73 2.32 13.09
CA THR A 84 2.04 2.22 11.65
C THR A 84 0.78 1.90 10.83
N TRP A 85 -0.07 0.99 11.34
CA TRP A 85 -1.33 0.64 10.70
C TRP A 85 -2.26 1.84 10.60
N MET A 86 -2.39 2.61 11.68
CA MET A 86 -3.22 3.81 11.69
C MET A 86 -2.65 4.93 10.81
N GLU A 87 -1.32 5.09 10.76
CA GLU A 87 -0.67 6.01 9.82
C GLU A 87 -0.94 5.60 8.36
N LEU A 88 -0.89 4.30 8.05
CA LEU A 88 -1.17 3.81 6.70
C LEU A 88 -2.63 4.07 6.32
N ARG A 89 -3.57 3.79 7.23
CA ARG A 89 -5.00 4.09 7.04
C ARG A 89 -5.21 5.57 6.69
N VAL A 90 -4.61 6.47 7.45
CA VAL A 90 -4.71 7.91 7.18
C VAL A 90 -4.07 8.27 5.83
N ALA A 91 -2.92 7.70 5.48
CA ALA A 91 -2.28 7.95 4.19
C ALA A 91 -3.15 7.51 3.00
N VAL A 92 -3.79 6.34 3.09
CA VAL A 92 -4.74 5.85 2.07
C VAL A 92 -5.97 6.77 2.00
N GLN A 93 -6.54 7.19 3.13
CA GLN A 93 -7.66 8.14 3.13
C GLN A 93 -7.30 9.49 2.51
N VAL A 94 -6.10 10.00 2.79
CA VAL A 94 -5.58 11.23 2.16
C VAL A 94 -5.50 11.03 0.65
N LEU A 95 -4.92 9.93 0.18
CA LEU A 95 -4.83 9.60 -1.24
C LEU A 95 -6.20 9.61 -1.92
N LEU A 96 -7.17 8.87 -1.37
CA LEU A 96 -8.51 8.78 -1.94
C LEU A 96 -9.22 10.14 -1.96
N THR A 97 -8.93 11.02 -1.00
CA THR A 97 -9.53 12.36 -0.94
C THR A 97 -8.84 13.36 -1.89
N LEU A 98 -7.65 13.07 -2.43
CA LEU A 98 -6.97 13.93 -3.42
C LEU A 98 -7.72 14.03 -4.75
N SER A 99 -8.62 13.11 -5.06
CA SER A 99 -9.56 13.25 -6.17
C SER A 99 -10.33 14.59 -6.14
N TYR A 100 -10.66 15.07 -4.94
CA TYR A 100 -11.37 16.31 -4.70
C TYR A 100 -10.41 17.50 -4.53
N TRP A 101 -9.18 17.25 -4.07
CA TRP A 101 -8.18 18.27 -3.77
C TRP A 101 -7.02 18.22 -4.76
N ARG A 102 -6.88 19.25 -5.59
CA ARG A 102 -5.80 19.29 -6.59
C ARG A 102 -4.47 19.67 -5.96
N PHE A 103 -3.77 18.67 -5.43
CA PHE A 103 -2.42 18.82 -4.87
C PHE A 103 -1.46 17.76 -5.43
N PRO A 104 -0.97 17.90 -6.68
CA PRO A 104 -0.11 16.89 -7.31
C PRO A 104 1.14 16.55 -6.49
N LYS A 105 1.79 17.56 -5.89
CA LYS A 105 2.96 17.34 -5.03
C LYS A 105 2.61 16.57 -3.74
N LEU A 106 1.40 16.76 -3.19
CA LEU A 106 0.97 15.99 -2.03
C LEU A 106 0.70 14.53 -2.42
N GLU A 107 0.18 14.28 -3.61
CA GLU A 107 -0.02 12.93 -4.15
C GLU A 107 1.28 12.13 -4.17
N GLU A 108 2.36 12.71 -4.72
CA GLU A 108 3.69 12.09 -4.74
C GLU A 108 4.22 11.77 -3.32
N LEU A 109 4.02 12.69 -2.37
CA LEU A 109 4.41 12.49 -0.97
C LEU A 109 3.61 11.36 -0.32
N VAL A 110 2.31 11.29 -0.60
CA VAL A 110 1.41 10.27 -0.06
C VAL A 110 1.75 8.89 -0.64
N HIS A 111 2.01 8.79 -1.95
CA HIS A 111 2.49 7.55 -2.57
C HIS A 111 3.74 7.02 -1.87
N SER A 112 4.75 7.90 -1.71
CA SER A 112 6.00 7.56 -1.02
C SER A 112 5.78 7.12 0.44
N LYS A 113 4.83 7.75 1.14
CA LYS A 113 4.49 7.40 2.52
C LYS A 113 3.78 6.05 2.61
N ILE A 114 2.84 5.74 1.72
CA ILE A 114 2.16 4.43 1.63
C ILE A 114 3.18 3.32 1.36
N GLU A 115 4.06 3.51 0.38
CA GLU A 115 5.13 2.56 0.07
C GLU A 115 6.08 2.34 1.26
N SER A 116 6.41 3.41 2.00
CA SER A 116 7.28 3.28 3.17
C SER A 116 6.61 2.55 4.34
N LEU A 117 5.35 2.85 4.64
CA LEU A 117 4.62 2.28 5.77
C LEU A 117 4.29 0.80 5.54
N SER A 118 3.89 0.46 4.31
CA SER A 118 3.53 -0.91 3.93
C SER A 118 4.68 -1.91 4.06
N LYS A 119 5.95 -1.48 3.98
CA LYS A 119 7.12 -2.36 4.20
C LYS A 119 7.14 -3.02 5.58
N SER A 120 6.50 -2.41 6.57
CA SER A 120 6.43 -2.91 7.94
C SER A 120 5.13 -3.66 8.27
N ILE A 121 4.26 -3.88 7.27
CA ILE A 121 2.95 -4.50 7.43
C ILE A 121 2.86 -5.68 6.48
N TYR A 122 2.19 -6.77 6.88
CA TYR A 122 1.97 -7.88 5.96
C TYR A 122 1.12 -7.41 4.77
N ILE A 123 1.47 -7.84 3.56
CA ILE A 123 0.79 -7.42 2.34
C ILE A 123 -0.71 -7.74 2.37
N TYR A 124 -1.09 -8.84 3.00
CA TYR A 124 -2.49 -9.24 3.16
C TYR A 124 -3.27 -8.28 4.06
N ASP A 125 -2.66 -7.81 5.15
CA ASP A 125 -3.30 -6.82 6.00
C ASP A 125 -3.40 -5.48 5.26
N THR A 126 -2.35 -5.09 4.52
CA THR A 126 -2.37 -3.90 3.66
C THR A 126 -3.50 -3.95 2.63
N LEU A 127 -3.71 -5.11 1.98
CA LEU A 127 -4.81 -5.32 1.04
C LEU A 127 -6.18 -5.16 1.71
N LEU A 128 -6.38 -5.75 2.90
CA LEU A 128 -7.64 -5.63 3.64
C LEU A 128 -7.93 -4.19 4.07
N LEU A 129 -6.90 -3.45 4.49
CA LEU A 129 -7.03 -2.03 4.82
C LEU A 129 -7.46 -1.22 3.60
N VAL A 130 -6.81 -1.42 2.45
CA VAL A 130 -7.17 -0.69 1.22
C VAL A 130 -8.59 -1.05 0.77
N ASP A 131 -8.98 -2.33 0.85
CA ASP A 131 -10.34 -2.77 0.57
C ASP A 131 -11.38 -2.06 1.44
N GLU A 132 -11.12 -1.98 2.76
CA GLU A 132 -11.97 -1.26 3.71
C GLU A 132 -12.09 0.23 3.36
N GLU A 133 -10.97 0.89 3.07
CA GLU A 133 -10.97 2.32 2.77
C GLU A 133 -11.59 2.65 1.41
N LEU A 134 -11.44 1.79 0.40
CA LEU A 134 -12.11 1.95 -0.90
C LEU A 134 -13.63 1.80 -0.76
N GLU A 135 -14.09 0.83 0.03
CA GLU A 135 -15.52 0.67 0.34
C GLU A 135 -16.08 1.91 1.05
N ASN A 136 -15.30 2.52 1.93
CA ASN A 136 -15.68 3.71 2.69
C ASN A 136 -15.63 5.02 1.89
N ALA A 137 -14.75 5.12 0.88
CA ALA A 137 -14.53 6.36 0.13
C ALA A 137 -15.71 6.74 -0.79
N GLY A 138 -16.55 5.78 -1.16
CA GLY A 138 -17.66 5.99 -2.09
C GLY A 138 -17.20 6.10 -3.56
N LEU A 139 -18.16 6.02 -4.48
CA LEU A 139 -17.91 5.77 -5.91
C LEU A 139 -17.51 7.01 -6.75
N GLU A 140 -17.42 8.21 -6.17
CA GLU A 140 -17.22 9.44 -6.96
C GLU A 140 -15.76 9.87 -7.05
N ASN A 141 -15.24 9.91 -8.29
CA ASN A 141 -14.00 10.58 -8.74
C ASN A 141 -12.65 10.06 -8.22
N THR A 142 -12.57 8.89 -7.59
CA THR A 142 -11.31 8.32 -7.07
C THR A 142 -10.56 7.40 -8.05
N LYS A 143 -10.93 7.38 -9.34
CA LYS A 143 -10.50 6.33 -10.27
C LYS A 143 -8.97 6.25 -10.44
N ASP A 144 -8.28 7.38 -10.59
CA ASP A 144 -6.84 7.39 -10.82
C ASP A 144 -6.08 6.90 -9.57
N GLN A 145 -6.58 7.27 -8.39
CA GLN A 145 -6.05 6.89 -7.08
C GLN A 145 -6.33 5.42 -6.76
N GLU A 146 -7.52 4.93 -7.11
CA GLU A 146 -7.91 3.53 -7.04
C GLU A 146 -6.99 2.69 -7.94
N GLU A 147 -6.79 3.09 -9.20
CA GLU A 147 -5.90 2.40 -10.14
C GLU A 147 -4.44 2.38 -9.64
N TRP A 148 -3.96 3.47 -9.05
CA TRP A 148 -2.63 3.51 -8.44
C TRP A 148 -2.53 2.50 -7.28
N LEU A 149 -3.50 2.48 -6.37
CA LEU A 149 -3.54 1.53 -5.25
C LEU A 149 -3.60 0.08 -5.72
N GLU A 150 -4.42 -0.22 -6.73
CA GLU A 150 -4.51 -1.55 -7.35
C GLU A 150 -3.15 -2.01 -7.89
N ASN A 151 -2.46 -1.14 -8.62
CA ASN A 151 -1.14 -1.44 -9.18
C ASN A 151 -0.07 -1.58 -8.09
N PHE A 152 -0.08 -0.71 -7.08
CA PHE A 152 0.81 -0.79 -5.92
C PHE A 152 0.65 -2.13 -5.17
N LEU A 153 -0.59 -2.51 -4.87
CA LEU A 153 -0.89 -3.76 -4.17
C LEU A 153 -0.51 -4.98 -5.02
N MET A 154 -0.79 -4.98 -6.33
CA MET A 154 -0.41 -6.07 -7.22
C MET A 154 1.11 -6.25 -7.29
N THR A 155 1.84 -5.14 -7.40
CA THR A 155 3.31 -5.16 -7.43
C THR A 155 3.87 -5.71 -6.12
N SER A 156 3.36 -5.22 -4.99
CA SER A 156 3.77 -5.66 -3.66
C SER A 156 3.44 -7.14 -3.41
N LEU A 157 2.28 -7.60 -3.90
CA LEU A 157 1.87 -8.99 -3.81
C LEU A 157 2.79 -9.88 -4.64
N ASN A 158 3.09 -9.53 -5.89
CA ASN A 158 4.02 -10.30 -6.72
C ASN A 158 5.40 -10.45 -6.06
N VAL A 159 5.94 -9.37 -5.48
CA VAL A 159 7.20 -9.44 -4.74
C VAL A 159 7.12 -10.44 -3.57
N ALA A 160 6.01 -10.42 -2.82
CA ALA A 160 5.80 -11.38 -1.72
C ALA A 160 5.62 -12.83 -2.21
N LEU A 161 5.09 -13.05 -3.42
CA LEU A 161 4.93 -14.38 -4.03
C LEU A 161 6.26 -14.97 -4.50
N GLU A 162 7.12 -14.13 -5.08
CA GLU A 162 8.43 -14.54 -5.60
C GLU A 162 9.39 -14.96 -4.49
N ASP A 163 9.21 -14.44 -3.28
CA ASP A 163 10.09 -14.70 -2.14
C ASP A 163 10.06 -16.17 -1.65
N LYS A 164 9.24 -17.07 -2.25
CA LYS A 164 9.10 -18.52 -1.92
C LYS A 164 8.79 -18.86 -0.45
N SER A 165 8.80 -17.88 0.45
CA SER A 165 8.61 -17.99 1.89
C SER A 165 7.13 -17.97 2.28
N VAL A 166 6.28 -17.40 1.41
CA VAL A 166 4.84 -17.31 1.62
C VAL A 166 4.14 -18.38 0.79
N ALA A 167 3.60 -19.39 1.46
CA ALA A 167 2.63 -20.31 0.86
C ALA A 167 1.39 -19.50 0.46
N CYS A 168 1.41 -18.92 -0.74
CA CYS A 168 0.27 -18.25 -1.35
C CYS A 168 -0.73 -19.28 -1.87
N THR A 169 -1.35 -19.97 -0.93
CA THR A 169 -2.49 -20.85 -1.17
C THR A 169 -3.71 -20.42 -0.38
N ASP A 170 -3.58 -19.44 0.53
CA ASP A 170 -4.73 -18.96 1.28
C ASP A 170 -5.57 -17.97 0.48
N LEU A 171 -6.32 -18.51 -0.48
CA LEU A 171 -7.37 -17.80 -1.21
C LEU A 171 -8.53 -17.37 -0.27
N SER A 172 -8.50 -17.70 1.02
CA SER A 172 -9.53 -17.24 1.97
C SER A 172 -9.53 -15.71 2.12
N ILE A 173 -8.42 -15.02 1.79
CA ILE A 173 -8.39 -13.56 1.81
C ILE A 173 -9.42 -12.94 0.88
N PHE A 174 -9.65 -13.53 -0.30
CA PHE A 174 -10.69 -13.06 -1.23
C PHE A 174 -12.10 -13.14 -0.66
N LYS A 175 -12.33 -13.98 0.35
CA LYS A 175 -13.62 -14.06 1.05
C LYS A 175 -13.84 -12.90 2.03
N LYS A 176 -12.77 -12.20 2.41
CA LYS A 176 -12.82 -11.05 3.32
C LYS A 176 -12.96 -9.73 2.58
N LEU A 177 -12.49 -9.67 1.33
CA LEU A 177 -12.63 -8.49 0.47
C LEU A 177 -14.10 -8.19 0.18
N ARG A 178 -14.42 -6.90 0.13
CA ARG A 178 -15.78 -6.38 -0.11
C ARG A 178 -15.82 -5.49 -1.34
N HIS A 179 -14.73 -4.81 -1.66
CA HIS A 179 -14.68 -3.85 -2.75
C HIS A 179 -14.68 -4.58 -4.11
N ILE A 180 -15.82 -4.51 -4.82
CA ILE A 180 -16.09 -5.33 -6.01
C ILE A 180 -15.04 -5.12 -7.11
N ARG A 181 -14.61 -3.88 -7.36
CA ARG A 181 -13.62 -3.58 -8.40
C ARG A 181 -12.25 -4.15 -8.06
N LEU A 182 -11.84 -4.01 -6.80
CA LEU A 182 -10.59 -4.56 -6.31
C LEU A 182 -10.59 -6.10 -6.44
N ILE A 183 -11.69 -6.75 -6.06
CA ILE A 183 -11.88 -8.20 -6.22
C ILE A 183 -11.78 -8.60 -7.70
N GLN A 184 -12.48 -7.89 -8.59
CA GLN A 184 -12.44 -8.15 -10.03
C GLN A 184 -11.05 -7.96 -10.62
N PHE A 185 -10.35 -6.89 -10.22
CA PHE A 185 -8.99 -6.58 -10.63
C PHE A 185 -8.05 -7.72 -10.26
N PHE A 186 -8.02 -8.11 -8.97
CA PHE A 186 -7.14 -9.18 -8.52
C PHE A 186 -7.50 -10.52 -9.14
N ALA A 187 -8.78 -10.90 -9.16
CA ALA A 187 -9.21 -12.16 -9.78
C ALA A 187 -8.73 -12.23 -11.24
N THR A 188 -8.91 -11.16 -12.01
CA THR A 188 -8.47 -11.08 -13.41
C THR A 188 -6.96 -11.25 -13.53
N LYS A 189 -6.17 -10.59 -12.68
CA LYS A 189 -4.69 -10.68 -12.70
C LYS A 189 -4.21 -12.08 -12.29
N PHE A 190 -4.80 -12.67 -11.25
CA PHE A 190 -4.50 -14.03 -10.80
C PHE A 190 -4.82 -15.08 -11.85
N PHE A 191 -6.01 -15.03 -12.47
CA PHE A 191 -6.38 -15.96 -13.54
C PHE A 191 -5.45 -15.84 -14.74
N LYS A 192 -5.09 -14.62 -15.15
CA LYS A 192 -4.11 -14.42 -16.23
C LYS A 192 -2.76 -15.04 -15.90
N SER A 193 -2.25 -14.80 -14.69
CA SER A 193 -0.99 -15.37 -14.23
C SER A 193 -1.02 -16.91 -14.22
N PHE A 194 -2.09 -17.50 -13.69
CA PHE A 194 -2.27 -18.95 -13.64
C PHE A 194 -2.32 -19.58 -15.04
N VAL A 195 -3.14 -19.02 -15.95
CA VAL A 195 -3.25 -19.52 -17.32
C VAL A 195 -1.90 -19.45 -18.04
N SER A 196 -1.15 -18.36 -17.88
CA SER A 196 0.19 -18.24 -18.46
C SER A 196 1.14 -19.32 -17.94
N GLN A 197 1.12 -19.63 -16.64
CA GLN A 197 1.97 -20.67 -16.07
C GLN A 197 1.60 -22.08 -16.54
N VAL A 198 0.30 -22.38 -16.68
CA VAL A 198 -0.17 -23.70 -17.16
C VAL A 198 0.18 -23.91 -18.63
N LEU A 199 0.06 -22.88 -19.47
CA LEU A 199 0.40 -22.97 -20.89
C LEU A 199 1.90 -23.21 -21.11
N ILE A 200 2.78 -22.52 -20.36
CA ILE A 200 4.24 -22.68 -20.49
C ILE A 200 4.68 -24.13 -20.16
N LYS A 201 4.12 -24.73 -19.09
CA LYS A 201 4.48 -26.10 -18.70
C LYS A 201 4.15 -27.15 -19.76
N ASN A 202 3.12 -26.92 -20.57
CA ASN A 202 2.71 -27.87 -21.61
C ASN A 202 3.62 -27.84 -22.87
N GLU A 203 4.36 -26.74 -23.11
CA GLU A 203 5.30 -26.64 -24.23
C GLU A 203 6.65 -27.31 -23.90
N ASP A 204 7.11 -27.21 -22.66
CA ASP A 204 8.35 -27.85 -22.20
C ASP A 204 8.24 -29.39 -22.21
N ASP A 205 7.08 -29.95 -21.86
CA ASP A 205 6.84 -31.40 -21.85
C ASP A 205 6.68 -32.01 -23.27
N GLN A 206 6.33 -31.21 -24.29
CA GLN A 206 6.22 -31.68 -25.68
C GLN A 206 7.55 -31.67 -26.45
N ASN A 207 8.51 -30.84 -26.03
CA ASN A 207 9.84 -30.76 -26.66
C ASN A 207 10.86 -31.77 -26.12
N SER A 208 10.54 -32.55 -25.07
CA SER A 208 11.45 -33.55 -24.49
C SER A 208 11.24 -34.98 -25.00
N ASN A 209 10.41 -35.21 -26.03
CA ASN A 209 10.04 -36.56 -26.48
C ASN A 209 10.55 -36.96 -27.88
N VAL A 210 11.58 -36.29 -28.40
CA VAL A 210 12.22 -36.61 -29.69
C VAL A 210 13.74 -36.62 -29.58
N GLU A 211 14.30 -37.66 -28.94
CA GLU A 211 15.67 -38.24 -29.03
C GLU A 211 15.93 -38.98 -27.71
N SER A 212 16.11 -40.30 -27.62
CA SER A 212 16.80 -41.23 -28.50
C SER A 212 16.26 -42.65 -28.28
N GLN A 213 15.85 -43.30 -29.37
CA GLN A 213 15.96 -44.75 -29.50
C GLN A 213 17.21 -45.03 -30.35
N ASP A 214 17.84 -46.16 -30.04
CA ASP A 214 19.00 -46.78 -30.69
C ASP A 214 20.39 -46.29 -30.23
N THR A 215 21.01 -47.03 -29.31
CA THR A 215 21.87 -48.17 -29.72
C THR A 215 22.33 -49.00 -28.52
N ASP A 216 22.31 -50.32 -28.73
CA ASP A 216 22.85 -51.38 -27.89
C ASP A 216 24.22 -51.04 -27.28
N TYR A 217 24.38 -51.21 -25.97
CA TYR A 217 25.69 -51.59 -25.42
C TYR A 217 25.57 -52.59 -24.26
N VAL A 218 26.43 -53.58 -24.38
CA VAL A 218 26.51 -54.85 -23.67
C VAL A 218 26.99 -54.68 -22.22
N SER A 219 26.43 -55.54 -21.37
CA SER A 219 26.85 -55.95 -20.02
C SER A 219 28.36 -55.86 -19.70
N ALA A 220 28.67 -55.33 -18.51
CA ALA A 220 29.75 -55.85 -17.68
C ALA A 220 29.45 -55.59 -16.20
N MET A 221 29.04 -56.66 -15.49
CA MET A 221 29.08 -56.73 -14.03
C MET A 221 30.53 -56.64 -13.55
N ILE A 222 30.82 -55.73 -12.63
CA ILE A 222 31.95 -55.87 -11.71
C ILE A 222 31.44 -55.61 -10.29
N LEU A 223 31.52 -56.66 -9.47
CA LEU A 223 31.28 -56.67 -8.04
C LEU A 223 32.58 -56.42 -7.26
N THR A 224 32.40 -55.96 -6.02
CA THR A 224 33.29 -55.99 -4.82
C THR A 224 34.20 -54.76 -4.57
N PRO A 225 34.66 -54.52 -3.31
CA PRO A 225 34.13 -54.85 -1.98
C PRO A 225 34.12 -53.67 -0.97
N THR A 226 33.47 -53.93 0.16
CA THR A 226 33.37 -53.16 1.42
C THR A 226 34.71 -52.98 2.16
N THR A 227 34.97 -51.78 2.70
CA THR A 227 35.79 -51.46 3.90
C THR A 227 35.21 -50.13 4.44
N SER A 228 34.65 -49.96 5.65
CA SER A 228 35.07 -50.20 7.05
C SER A 228 36.27 -49.36 7.51
N SER A 229 35.99 -48.22 8.15
CA SER A 229 36.83 -47.46 9.12
C SER A 229 35.96 -46.28 9.62
N SER A 230 35.33 -46.31 10.80
CA SER A 230 35.83 -45.88 12.12
C SER A 230 36.77 -44.66 12.10
N ASP A 231 36.27 -43.53 12.62
CA ASP A 231 36.77 -42.78 13.80
C ASP A 231 36.03 -41.41 13.79
N GLU A 232 35.13 -41.10 14.73
CA GLU A 232 35.33 -40.63 16.12
C GLU A 232 35.82 -39.16 16.20
N PHE A 233 35.27 -38.43 17.19
CA PHE A 233 35.53 -37.02 17.59
C PHE A 233 34.77 -35.92 16.81
N GLU A 234 34.18 -34.89 17.42
CA GLU A 234 33.89 -34.51 18.80
C GLU A 234 32.91 -33.31 18.71
N SER A 235 31.86 -33.30 19.53
CA SER A 235 31.04 -32.10 19.77
C SER A 235 31.67 -31.26 20.89
N PRO A 236 31.44 -29.94 20.91
CA PRO A 236 31.12 -29.32 22.19
C PRO A 236 29.80 -28.56 22.14
N ALA A 237 29.00 -28.89 23.15
CA ALA A 237 27.85 -28.16 23.63
C ALA A 237 28.24 -26.77 24.11
N TRP A 238 27.37 -25.78 23.86
CA TRP A 238 27.09 -24.73 24.83
C TRP A 238 25.58 -24.47 24.89
N GLU A 239 25.03 -24.80 26.07
CA GLU A 239 23.82 -24.26 26.68
C GLU A 239 23.85 -22.72 26.64
N GLY A 240 22.77 -21.93 26.65
CA GLY A 240 21.38 -22.16 27.01
C GLY A 240 20.78 -20.82 27.50
N ARG A 241 19.46 -20.84 27.73
CA ARG A 241 18.60 -19.80 28.36
C ARG A 241 18.14 -18.67 27.41
N SER A 242 16.92 -18.16 27.46
CA SER A 242 15.81 -18.38 28.40
C SER A 242 14.48 -18.10 27.70
N CYS A 243 13.50 -18.96 27.91
CA CYS A 243 12.08 -18.62 27.80
C CYS A 243 11.73 -17.60 28.88
N LEU A 244 10.90 -16.61 28.55
CA LEU A 244 10.02 -15.96 29.51
C LEU A 244 8.60 -15.99 28.96
N ARG A 245 7.78 -16.81 29.62
CA ARG A 245 6.32 -16.75 29.60
C ARG A 245 5.91 -15.47 30.35
N PHE A 246 4.94 -14.74 29.82
CA PHE A 246 4.07 -13.93 30.66
C PHE A 246 2.65 -14.46 30.57
N SER A 247 2.13 -14.81 31.74
CA SER A 247 0.73 -15.10 32.00
C SER A 247 0.07 -13.84 32.58
N ARG A 248 -1.20 -13.66 32.20
CA ARG A 248 -2.32 -12.99 32.88
C ARG A 248 -2.02 -12.31 34.23
N GLU A 249 -2.50 -11.06 34.32
CA GLU A 249 -3.61 -10.70 35.23
C GLU A 249 -4.69 -9.95 34.43
#